data_AF-A0A2S6GWZ0-F1
#
_entry.id   AF-A0A2S6GWZ0-F1
#
_cell.length_a   1.000
_cell.length_b   1.000
_cell.length_c   1.000
_cell.angle_alpha   90.00
_cell.angle_beta   90.00
_cell.angle_gamma   90.00
#
_symmetry.space_group_name_H-M   'P 1'
#
loop_
_entity.id
_entity.type
_entity.pdbx_description
1 polymer ?
#
loop_
_entity_poly.entity_id
_entity_poly.type
_entity_poly.pdbx_seq_one_letter_code
_entity_poly.pdbx_strand_id
1 'polypeptide(L)'
;MTGSTARSDLLDEVERHWAALLDGRLTRDEVDRWAARWHTDDRAAPEPLAVWALDLLHGVDLPDLDGGFLFADEQVADWFAEFRRLRAEAPPGLAAIGERLVDLVEGRAERDAVAHWARYWCDHSARPFTEAERRLLQVLTQAQEHSDEQFREWLAGTRR
;
A
#
# COMPACT_ATOMS: atom_id res chain seq x y z
N MET A 1 7.53 32.39 5.75
CA MET A 1 6.38 31.83 6.51
C MET A 1 5.86 30.61 5.77
N THR A 2 6.14 29.43 6.34
CA THR A 2 5.42 28.14 6.26
C THR A 2 4.76 27.73 4.94
N GLY A 3 5.55 27.12 4.04
CA GLY A 3 5.05 26.45 2.83
C GLY A 3 5.28 24.92 2.82
N SER A 4 5.58 24.28 3.95
CA SER A 4 6.08 22.89 4.00
C SER A 4 5.36 21.97 5.00
N THR A 5 4.18 22.35 5.51
CA THR A 5 3.45 21.57 6.53
C THR A 5 2.33 20.72 5.92
N ALA A 6 1.72 21.15 4.81
CA ALA A 6 0.49 20.57 4.27
C ALA A 6 0.60 19.10 3.80
N ARG A 7 1.81 18.60 3.50
CA ARG A 7 2.02 17.22 3.01
C ARG A 7 2.59 16.27 4.06
N SER A 8 3.19 16.82 5.12
CA SER A 8 3.68 16.03 6.26
C SER A 8 2.53 15.48 7.11
N ASP A 9 1.37 16.14 7.06
CA ASP A 9 0.17 15.77 7.82
C ASP A 9 -0.85 14.99 6.96
N LEU A 10 -0.50 14.61 5.73
CA LEU A 10 -1.42 13.93 4.81
C LEU A 10 -1.84 12.56 5.34
N LEU A 11 -0.93 11.79 5.94
CA LEU A 11 -1.29 10.54 6.60
C LEU A 11 -2.31 10.75 7.73
N ASP A 12 -2.18 11.83 8.50
CA ASP A 12 -3.15 12.17 9.53
C ASP A 12 -4.50 12.57 8.92
N GLU A 13 -4.47 13.25 7.77
CA GLU A 13 -5.70 13.60 7.05
C GLU A 13 -6.40 12.39 6.47
N VAL A 14 -5.66 11.48 5.85
CA VAL A 14 -6.14 10.17 5.40
C VAL A 14 -6.76 9.40 6.58
N GLU A 15 -6.05 9.28 7.71
CA GLU A 15 -6.55 8.57 8.90
C GLU A 15 -7.87 9.17 9.40
N ARG A 16 -7.97 10.51 9.41
CA ARG A 16 -9.21 11.19 9.82
C ARG A 16 -10.37 10.92 8.87
N HIS A 17 -10.13 10.83 7.56
CA HIS A 17 -11.19 10.56 6.58
C HIS A 17 -11.68 9.11 6.68
N TRP A 18 -10.79 8.13 6.85
CA TRP A 18 -11.17 6.74 7.15
C TRP A 18 -12.00 6.63 8.42
N ALA A 19 -11.54 7.24 9.52
CA ALA A 19 -12.27 7.20 10.78
C ALA A 19 -13.64 7.88 10.67
N ALA A 20 -13.73 9.02 9.98
CA ALA A 20 -15.00 9.71 9.78
C ALA A 20 -15.96 8.95 8.87
N LEU A 21 -15.45 8.23 7.85
CA LEU A 21 -16.24 7.34 7.00
C LEU A 21 -16.87 6.21 7.82
N LEU A 22 -16.05 5.48 8.58
CA LEU A 22 -16.49 4.32 9.38
C LEU A 22 -17.41 4.71 10.54
N ASP A 23 -17.24 5.92 11.10
CA ASP A 23 -18.15 6.47 12.11
C ASP A 23 -19.46 7.04 11.50
N GLY A 24 -19.61 7.03 10.17
CA GLY A 24 -20.76 7.62 9.47
C GLY A 24 -20.83 9.15 9.52
N ARG A 25 -19.73 9.81 9.88
CA ARG A 25 -19.61 11.28 9.91
C ARG A 25 -19.33 11.89 8.55
N LEU A 26 -18.77 11.11 7.63
CA LEU A 26 -18.65 11.42 6.21
C LEU A 26 -19.28 10.29 5.39
N THR A 27 -19.88 10.67 4.28
CA THR A 27 -20.38 9.73 3.27
C THR A 27 -19.26 9.23 2.36
N ARG A 28 -19.48 8.07 1.72
CA ARG A 28 -18.54 7.53 0.73
C ARG A 28 -18.24 8.49 -0.41
N ASP A 29 -19.27 9.17 -0.92
CA ASP A 29 -19.16 10.18 -1.98
C ASP A 29 -18.33 11.40 -1.55
N GLU A 30 -18.47 11.87 -0.31
CA GLU A 30 -17.64 12.96 0.21
C GLU A 30 -16.16 12.56 0.30
N VAL A 31 -15.90 11.31 0.71
CA VAL A 31 -14.55 10.78 0.86
C VAL A 31 -13.90 10.49 -0.49
N ASP A 32 -14.64 9.92 -1.45
CA ASP A 32 -14.18 9.73 -2.83
C ASP A 32 -13.75 11.06 -3.44
N ARG A 33 -14.63 12.07 -3.42
CA ARG A 33 -14.30 13.37 -4.00
C ARG A 33 -13.12 14.04 -3.30
N TRP A 34 -12.99 13.86 -1.98
CA TRP A 34 -11.83 14.37 -1.27
C TRP A 34 -10.54 13.69 -1.76
N ALA A 35 -10.54 12.36 -1.91
CA ALA A 35 -9.39 11.59 -2.38
C ALA A 35 -9.03 11.93 -3.83
N ALA A 36 -10.04 12.03 -4.71
CA ALA A 36 -9.88 12.37 -6.13
C ALA A 36 -9.09 13.67 -6.38
N ARG A 37 -9.23 14.68 -5.49
CA ARG A 37 -8.50 15.95 -5.63
C ARG A 37 -7.00 15.78 -5.58
N TRP A 38 -6.49 14.81 -4.83
CA TRP A 38 -5.06 14.55 -4.71
C TRP A 38 -4.44 14.01 -6.00
N HIS A 39 -5.22 13.35 -6.86
CA HIS A 39 -4.76 12.90 -8.18
C HIS A 39 -4.65 14.03 -9.21
N THR A 40 -5.30 15.17 -8.94
CA THR A 40 -5.28 16.35 -9.83
C THR A 40 -4.34 17.46 -9.35
N ASP A 41 -3.73 17.32 -8.16
CA ASP A 41 -2.79 18.30 -7.62
C ASP A 41 -1.36 17.99 -8.11
N ASP A 42 -0.86 18.80 -9.06
CA ASP A 42 0.47 18.67 -9.67
C ASP A 42 1.65 19.00 -8.72
N ARG A 43 1.40 19.34 -7.46
CA ARG A 43 2.46 19.57 -6.48
C ARG A 43 3.10 18.23 -6.09
N ALA A 44 4.40 18.25 -5.80
CA ALA A 44 5.23 17.08 -5.51
C ALA A 44 4.49 15.87 -4.87
N ALA A 45 4.70 14.69 -5.45
CA ALA A 45 3.94 13.48 -5.17
C ALA A 45 3.83 13.18 -3.65
N PRO A 46 2.66 12.73 -3.16
CA PRO A 46 2.50 12.23 -1.81
C PRO A 46 3.51 11.12 -1.50
N GLU A 47 3.76 10.93 -0.22
CA GLU A 47 4.52 9.77 0.20
C GLU A 47 3.78 8.46 -0.15
N PRO A 48 4.52 7.35 -0.26
CA PRO A 48 3.97 6.15 -0.87
C PRO A 48 2.71 5.62 -0.15
N LEU A 49 2.74 5.49 1.18
CA LEU A 49 1.59 5.02 1.96
C LEU A 49 0.34 5.91 1.80
N ALA A 50 0.54 7.23 1.64
CA ALA A 50 -0.55 8.16 1.38
C ALA A 50 -1.19 7.93 0.01
N VAL A 51 -0.40 7.65 -1.03
CA VAL A 51 -0.93 7.34 -2.38
C VAL A 51 -1.80 6.10 -2.33
N TRP A 52 -1.31 5.00 -1.74
CA TRP A 52 -2.08 3.76 -1.61
C TRP A 52 -3.42 3.98 -0.91
N ALA A 53 -3.41 4.73 0.20
CA ALA A 53 -4.62 4.98 0.95
C ALA A 53 -5.61 5.88 0.19
N LEU A 54 -5.09 6.85 -0.58
CA LEU A 54 -5.91 7.70 -1.45
C LEU A 54 -6.53 6.90 -2.60
N ASP A 55 -5.79 5.97 -3.21
CA ASP A 55 -6.29 5.09 -4.26
C ASP A 55 -7.44 4.19 -3.77
N LEU A 56 -7.40 3.73 -2.50
CA LEU A 56 -8.48 2.94 -1.91
C LEU A 56 -9.71 3.78 -1.57
N LEU A 57 -9.51 5.02 -1.14
CA LEU A 57 -10.60 5.94 -0.85
C LEU A 57 -11.23 6.51 -2.13
N HIS A 58 -10.45 6.62 -3.20
CA HIS A 58 -10.95 6.97 -4.52
C HIS A 58 -11.69 5.77 -5.13
N GLY A 59 -12.98 5.94 -5.41
CA GLY A 59 -13.88 4.90 -5.86
C GLY A 59 -14.56 4.13 -4.72
N VAL A 60 -14.43 4.57 -3.46
CA VAL A 60 -15.13 3.96 -2.32
C VAL A 60 -16.65 4.09 -2.42
N ASP A 61 -17.14 5.02 -3.25
CA ASP A 61 -18.55 5.27 -3.55
C ASP A 61 -19.06 4.53 -4.79
N LEU A 62 -18.21 3.73 -5.46
CA LEU A 62 -18.61 3.03 -6.67
C LEU A 62 -19.79 2.09 -6.39
N PRO A 63 -20.85 2.15 -7.21
CA PRO A 63 -22.01 1.29 -7.02
C PRO A 63 -21.69 -0.15 -7.44
N ASP A 64 -22.25 -1.10 -6.70
CA ASP A 64 -22.35 -2.49 -7.14
C ASP A 64 -23.60 -2.68 -8.03
N LEU A 65 -23.67 -3.80 -8.75
CA LEU A 65 -24.76 -4.16 -9.64
C LEU A 65 -26.11 -4.26 -8.93
N ASP A 66 -26.10 -4.61 -7.64
CA ASP A 66 -27.30 -4.79 -6.82
C ASP A 66 -27.74 -3.50 -6.08
N GLY A 67 -27.15 -2.35 -6.41
CA GLY A 67 -27.53 -1.05 -5.85
C GLY A 67 -26.93 -0.73 -4.48
N GLY A 68 -26.00 -1.56 -4.00
CA GLY A 68 -25.10 -1.26 -2.88
C GLY A 68 -23.80 -0.60 -3.35
N PHE A 69 -22.79 -0.62 -2.49
CA PHE A 69 -21.43 -0.21 -2.85
C PHE A 69 -20.59 -1.42 -3.25
N LEU A 70 -19.70 -1.23 -4.22
CA LEU A 70 -18.75 -2.24 -4.69
C LEU A 70 -17.88 -2.82 -3.55
N PHE A 71 -17.62 -2.01 -2.53
CA PHE A 71 -16.83 -2.39 -1.37
C PHE A 71 -17.71 -2.34 -0.12
N ALA A 72 -17.85 -3.45 0.59
CA ALA A 72 -18.61 -3.51 1.84
C ALA A 72 -17.93 -2.71 2.97
N ASP A 73 -18.69 -2.36 4.02
CA ASP A 73 -18.15 -1.59 5.16
C ASP A 73 -17.07 -2.38 5.92
N GLU A 74 -17.21 -3.70 5.99
CA GLU A 74 -16.20 -4.60 6.58
C GLU A 74 -14.88 -4.52 5.80
N GLN A 75 -14.94 -4.50 4.47
CA GLN A 75 -13.75 -4.39 3.63
C GLN A 75 -13.06 -3.02 3.81
N VAL A 76 -13.85 -1.96 3.94
CA VAL A 76 -13.36 -0.61 4.26
C VAL A 76 -12.70 -0.59 5.65
N ALA A 77 -13.27 -1.28 6.64
CA ALA A 77 -12.68 -1.39 7.97
C ALA A 77 -11.35 -2.17 7.96
N ASP A 78 -11.26 -3.25 7.20
CA ASP A 78 -10.03 -4.04 7.03
C ASP A 78 -8.91 -3.21 6.39
N TRP A 79 -9.24 -2.45 5.35
CA TRP A 79 -8.29 -1.51 4.73
C TRP A 79 -7.79 -0.45 5.70
N PHE A 80 -8.67 0.09 6.55
CA PHE A 80 -8.25 1.06 7.55
C PHE A 80 -7.35 0.46 8.63
N ALA A 81 -7.66 -0.75 9.09
CA ALA A 81 -6.80 -1.46 10.04
C ALA A 81 -5.41 -1.72 9.44
N GLU A 82 -5.37 -2.12 8.17
CA GLU A 82 -4.13 -2.32 7.42
C GLU A 82 -3.35 -1.01 7.27
N PHE A 83 -4.01 0.09 6.88
CA PHE A 83 -3.39 1.42 6.84
C PHE A 83 -2.68 1.78 8.16
N ARG A 84 -3.37 1.59 9.30
CA ARG A 84 -2.82 1.91 10.63
C ARG A 84 -1.64 1.02 10.99
N ARG A 85 -1.72 -0.26 10.65
CA ARG A 85 -0.63 -1.22 10.83
C ARG A 85 0.61 -0.75 10.07
N LEU A 86 0.44 -0.42 8.79
CA LEU A 86 1.53 0.00 7.89
C LEU A 86 2.12 1.35 8.28
N ARG A 87 1.28 2.27 8.73
CA ARG A 87 1.70 3.55 9.29
C ARG A 87 2.55 3.38 10.55
N ALA A 88 2.16 2.47 11.43
CA ALA A 88 2.90 2.17 12.65
C ALA A 88 4.20 1.39 12.38
N GLU A 89 4.22 0.58 11.32
CA GLU A 89 5.39 -0.20 10.92
C GLU A 89 6.46 0.63 10.17
N ALA A 90 6.11 1.87 9.76
CA ALA A 90 6.81 2.69 8.76
C ALA A 90 6.96 1.94 7.43
N PRO A 91 6.64 2.53 6.26
CA PRO A 91 6.84 1.81 5.00
C PRO A 91 8.33 1.46 4.92
N PRO A 92 8.68 0.18 4.84
CA PRO A 92 10.07 -0.18 4.74
C PRO A 92 10.61 0.49 3.47
N GLY A 93 11.67 1.29 3.60
CA GLY A 93 12.52 1.52 2.44
C GLY A 93 12.89 0.17 1.82
N LEU A 94 13.30 0.11 0.55
CA LEU A 94 13.66 -1.15 -0.13
C LEU A 94 14.59 -2.09 0.69
N ALA A 95 15.39 -1.55 1.61
CA ALA A 95 16.15 -2.30 2.62
C ALA A 95 15.28 -3.21 3.50
N ALA A 96 14.16 -2.72 4.03
CA ALA A 96 13.29 -3.48 4.90
C ALA A 96 12.28 -4.36 4.12
N ILE A 97 12.06 -4.14 2.81
CA ILE A 97 11.53 -5.19 1.92
C ILE A 97 12.51 -6.35 1.83
N GLY A 98 13.81 -6.05 1.74
CA GLY A 98 14.89 -7.04 1.85
C GLY A 98 14.82 -7.84 3.16
N GLU A 99 14.58 -7.19 4.30
CA GLU A 99 14.39 -7.86 5.59
C GLU A 99 13.11 -8.71 5.64
N ARG A 100 11.99 -8.22 5.10
CA ARG A 100 10.75 -8.99 5.02
C ARG A 100 10.85 -10.20 4.09
N LEU A 101 11.70 -10.15 3.06
CA LEU A 101 12.05 -11.32 2.27
C LEU A 101 12.86 -12.34 3.07
N VAL A 102 13.76 -11.88 3.94
CA VAL A 102 14.46 -12.77 4.88
C VAL A 102 13.46 -13.41 5.85
N ASP A 103 12.51 -12.64 6.38
CA ASP A 103 11.45 -13.18 7.24
C ASP A 103 10.57 -14.20 6.48
N LEU A 104 10.24 -13.95 5.21
CA LEU A 104 9.49 -14.91 4.37
C LEU A 104 10.25 -16.23 4.16
N VAL A 105 11.56 -16.16 3.90
CA VAL A 105 12.44 -17.35 3.81
C VAL A 105 12.42 -18.14 5.11
N GLU A 106 12.42 -17.44 6.24
CA GLU A 106 12.41 -18.03 7.58
C GLU A 106 11.00 -18.43 8.06
N GLY A 107 9.96 -18.23 7.24
CA GLY A 107 8.58 -18.55 7.59
C GLY A 107 7.94 -17.62 8.62
N ARG A 108 8.53 -16.42 8.83
CA ARG A 108 8.10 -15.39 9.78
C ARG A 108 7.26 -14.28 9.15
N ALA A 109 7.05 -14.31 7.84
CA ALA A 109 6.20 -13.38 7.11
C ALA A 109 5.36 -14.09 6.04
N GLU A 110 4.18 -13.55 5.76
CA GLU A 110 3.30 -14.04 4.69
C GLU A 110 3.70 -13.46 3.33
N ARG A 111 3.65 -14.30 2.30
CA ARG A 111 4.03 -13.93 0.94
C ARG A 111 3.18 -12.81 0.37
N ASP A 112 1.87 -12.83 0.63
CA ASP A 112 0.94 -11.82 0.11
C ASP A 112 1.28 -10.44 0.65
N ALA A 113 1.68 -10.35 1.92
CA ALA A 113 2.16 -9.10 2.51
C ALA A 113 3.44 -8.61 1.80
N VAL A 114 4.44 -9.47 1.55
CA VAL A 114 5.69 -9.07 0.88
C VAL A 114 5.46 -8.71 -0.60
N ALA A 115 4.62 -9.47 -1.30
CA ALA A 115 4.26 -9.21 -2.70
C ALA A 115 3.47 -7.91 -2.85
N HIS A 116 2.60 -7.60 -1.88
CA HIS A 116 1.90 -6.33 -1.81
C HIS A 116 2.90 -5.16 -1.76
N TRP A 117 3.90 -5.20 -0.86
CA TRP A 117 4.92 -4.15 -0.75
C TRP A 117 5.86 -4.05 -1.96
N ALA A 118 6.19 -5.19 -2.57
CA ALA A 118 6.99 -5.24 -3.79
C ALA A 118 6.31 -4.54 -4.96
N ARG A 119 5.03 -4.90 -5.19
CA ARG A 119 4.21 -4.33 -6.25
C ARG A 119 3.93 -2.86 -5.99
N TYR A 120 3.64 -2.54 -4.74
CA TYR A 120 3.52 -1.18 -4.25
C TYR A 120 4.73 -0.30 -4.64
N TRP A 121 5.96 -0.77 -4.42
CA TRP A 121 7.17 -0.04 -4.84
C TRP A 121 7.39 -0.01 -6.36
N CYS A 122 7.11 -1.10 -7.08
CA CYS A 122 7.17 -1.15 -8.55
C CYS A 122 6.32 -0.05 -9.19
N ASP A 123 5.08 0.08 -8.71
CA ASP A 123 4.06 0.91 -9.34
C ASP A 123 4.24 2.39 -8.96
N HIS A 124 4.87 2.69 -7.82
CA HIS A 124 4.91 4.05 -7.25
C HIS A 124 6.32 4.65 -7.11
N SER A 125 7.39 3.94 -7.50
CA SER A 125 8.74 4.52 -7.49
C SER A 125 8.92 5.47 -8.67
N ALA A 126 8.90 6.78 -8.38
CA ALA A 126 9.23 7.83 -9.34
C ALA A 126 10.73 7.86 -9.75
N ARG A 127 11.59 7.08 -9.06
CA ARG A 127 13.01 6.97 -9.40
C ARG A 127 13.33 5.63 -10.08
N PRO A 128 14.32 5.62 -10.98
CA PRO A 128 14.86 4.37 -11.50
C PRO A 128 15.42 3.51 -10.35
N PHE A 129 15.11 2.22 -10.41
CA PHE A 129 15.62 1.23 -9.48
C PHE A 129 17.11 0.96 -9.70
N THR A 130 17.85 0.88 -8.61
CA THR A 130 19.22 0.35 -8.61
C THR A 130 19.22 -1.11 -9.06
N GLU A 131 20.38 -1.65 -9.43
CA GLU A 131 20.52 -3.05 -9.83
C GLU A 131 20.09 -4.03 -8.73
N ALA A 132 20.38 -3.70 -7.46
CA ALA A 132 19.95 -4.51 -6.32
C ALA A 132 18.42 -4.55 -6.18
N GLU A 133 17.77 -3.40 -6.38
CA GLU A 133 16.31 -3.27 -6.30
C GLU A 133 15.61 -3.98 -7.46
N ARG A 134 16.17 -3.89 -8.68
CA ARG A 134 15.65 -4.65 -9.84
C ARG A 134 15.73 -6.16 -9.61
N ARG A 135 16.82 -6.66 -9.02
CA ARG A 135 16.94 -8.09 -8.65
C ARG A 135 15.92 -8.49 -7.59
N LEU A 136 15.72 -7.64 -6.58
CA LEU A 136 14.70 -7.83 -5.54
C LEU A 136 13.28 -7.94 -6.12
N LEU A 137 12.92 -7.03 -7.03
CA LEU A 137 11.63 -7.05 -7.70
C LEU A 137 11.48 -8.28 -8.60
N GLN A 138 12.54 -8.68 -9.31
CA GLN A 138 12.53 -9.89 -10.14
C GLN A 138 12.32 -11.17 -9.30
N VAL A 139 12.96 -11.25 -8.12
CA VAL A 139 12.75 -12.31 -7.13
C VAL A 139 11.30 -12.36 -6.68
N LEU A 140 10.69 -11.20 -6.42
CA LEU A 140 9.30 -11.08 -5.96
C LEU A 140 8.29 -11.43 -7.06
N THR A 141 8.55 -11.06 -8.30
CA THR A 141 7.73 -11.47 -9.45
C THR A 141 7.80 -12.98 -9.68
N GLN A 142 8.99 -13.58 -9.61
CA GLN A 142 9.12 -15.04 -9.72
C GLN A 142 8.52 -15.76 -8.50
N ALA A 143 8.53 -15.13 -7.33
CA ALA A 143 7.82 -15.63 -6.15
C ALA A 143 6.35 -15.89 -6.47
N GLN A 144 5.68 -15.02 -7.23
CA GLN A 144 4.27 -15.17 -7.61
C GLN A 144 3.97 -16.41 -8.45
N GLU A 145 4.98 -16.98 -9.13
CA GLU A 145 4.82 -18.14 -10.03
C GLU A 145 5.02 -19.49 -9.32
N HIS A 146 5.48 -19.49 -8.07
CA HIS A 146 5.84 -20.69 -7.31
C HIS A 146 4.92 -20.91 -6.11
N SER A 147 4.80 -22.15 -5.63
CA SER A 147 4.25 -22.39 -4.29
C SER A 147 5.23 -21.89 -3.22
N ASP A 148 4.76 -21.65 -1.99
CA ASP A 148 5.62 -21.16 -0.90
C ASP A 148 6.80 -22.12 -0.59
N GLU A 149 6.60 -23.42 -0.80
CA GLU A 149 7.66 -24.43 -0.68
C GLU A 149 8.67 -24.33 -1.82
N GLN A 150 8.21 -24.25 -3.07
CA GLN A 150 9.06 -24.08 -4.26
C GLN A 150 9.86 -22.78 -4.22
N PHE A 151 9.23 -21.70 -3.73
CA PHE A 151 9.89 -20.40 -3.59
C PHE A 151 10.98 -20.42 -2.52
N ARG A 152 10.75 -21.09 -1.39
CA ARG A 152 11.78 -21.28 -0.34
C ARG A 152 12.96 -22.09 -0.85
N GLU A 153 12.72 -23.18 -1.58
CA GLU A 153 13.78 -24.00 -2.17
C GLU A 153 14.60 -23.21 -3.20
N TRP A 154 13.93 -22.42 -4.04
CA TRP A 154 14.58 -21.56 -5.03
C TRP A 154 15.45 -20.46 -4.38
N LEU A 155 14.96 -19.83 -3.30
CA LEU A 155 15.74 -18.85 -2.51
C LEU A 155 16.92 -19.49 -1.78
N ALA A 156 16.78 -20.73 -1.29
CA ALA A 156 17.89 -21.46 -0.67
C ALA A 156 18.98 -21.83 -1.70
N GLY A 157 18.60 -22.11 -2.94
CA GLY A 157 19.52 -22.42 -4.05
C GLY A 157 20.30 -21.22 -4.59
N THR A 158 19.77 -20.00 -4.48
CA THR A 158 20.40 -18.76 -4.97
C THR A 158 21.45 -18.14 -4.03
N ARG A 159 21.56 -18.65 -2.78
CA ARG A 159 22.60 -18.26 -1.81
C ARG A 159 23.94 -19.00 -1.97
N ARG A 160 24.13 -19.84 -3.00
CA ARG A 160 25.38 -20.57 -3.28
C ARG A 160 26.28 -19.86 -4.28
#